data_AF-A0A7C6YXE2-F1
#
_entry.id   AF-A0A7C6YXE2-F1
#
_cell.length_a   1.000
_cell.length_b   1.000
_cell.length_c   1.000
_cell.angle_alpha   90.00
_cell.angle_beta   90.00
_cell.angle_gamma   90.00
#
_symmetry.space_group_name_H-M   'P 1'
#
loop_
_entity.id
_entity.type
_entity.pdbx_description
1 polymer ?
#
loop_
_entity_poly.entity_id
_entity_poly.type
_entity_poly.pdbx_seq_one_letter_code
_entity_poly.pdbx_strand_id
1 'polypeptide(L)'
;MFAYLLTTPDLDKRFQVYNKTPWFLEEPSGYALNLGITTKEELVTWGRNFNSCLVIADNTLIAKAIALYKNRPGLFWVRDKEAFYKLPVNFLWPIPEKILTEFYQTGFKTIGSLKQIPLESLKLRLGEIGERTYHYCRGRSDQIIPLTVPFFEKHLKQKDWPKALLLLYESLPSTANLWISSLEKSIEIKQNKIGIKTLERTLKTLWPWQSLIAIIWDSPLPSQKSLFDFSLPNVLEDLVETETNLKIGFTISRREQVRCANFLWGFK
;
A
#
# COMPACT_ATOMS: atom_id res chain seq x y z
N MET A 1 16.08 2.74 13.25
CA MET A 1 16.31 3.20 11.86
C MET A 1 15.23 2.55 11.00
N PHE A 2 14.65 3.29 10.06
CA PHE A 2 13.52 2.82 9.27
C PHE A 2 13.90 2.69 7.81
N ALA A 3 13.22 1.79 7.11
CA ALA A 3 13.31 1.70 5.66
C ALA A 3 11.93 1.75 5.01
N TYR A 4 11.90 2.23 3.78
CA TYR A 4 10.74 2.16 2.92
C TYR A 4 11.12 1.51 1.59
N LEU A 5 10.40 0.46 1.23
CA LEU A 5 10.57 -0.24 -0.04
C LEU A 5 9.39 0.12 -0.95
N LEU A 6 9.64 0.90 -1.99
CA LEU A 6 8.61 1.32 -2.96
C LEU A 6 8.45 0.23 -4.01
N THR A 7 7.28 -0.40 -4.06
CA THR A 7 6.89 -1.63 -4.81
C THR A 7 6.87 -2.91 -3.98
N THR A 8 5.89 -3.74 -4.34
CA THR A 8 5.58 -5.05 -3.78
C THR A 8 6.50 -6.14 -4.35
N PRO A 9 7.49 -6.67 -3.60
CA PRO A 9 8.20 -7.86 -4.05
C PRO A 9 7.22 -9.04 -4.11
N ASP A 10 7.63 -10.10 -4.81
CA ASP A 10 6.95 -11.40 -4.77
C ASP A 10 6.82 -11.91 -3.32
N LEU A 11 5.86 -12.81 -3.08
CA LEU A 11 5.55 -13.27 -1.72
C LEU A 11 6.75 -13.96 -1.03
N ASP A 12 7.60 -14.65 -1.79
CA ASP A 12 8.82 -15.28 -1.27
C ASP A 12 9.77 -14.23 -0.67
N LYS A 13 10.12 -13.19 -1.44
CA LYS A 13 10.98 -12.10 -0.96
C LYS A 13 10.34 -11.36 0.22
N ARG A 14 9.01 -11.18 0.25
CA ARG A 14 8.32 -10.60 1.42
C ARG A 14 8.50 -11.45 2.66
N PHE A 15 8.32 -12.75 2.55
CA PHE A 15 8.49 -13.68 3.66
C PHE A 15 9.94 -13.69 4.18
N GLN A 16 10.94 -13.63 3.28
CA GLN A 16 12.35 -13.52 3.65
C GLN A 16 12.65 -12.24 4.44
N VAL A 17 12.08 -11.10 4.05
CA VAL A 17 12.22 -9.83 4.78
C VAL A 17 11.55 -9.92 6.15
N TYR A 18 10.31 -10.43 6.21
CA TYR A 18 9.58 -10.58 7.47
C TYR A 18 10.34 -11.40 8.50
N ASN A 19 10.91 -12.55 8.10
CA ASN A 19 11.68 -13.43 8.99
C ASN A 19 12.91 -12.74 9.61
N LYS A 20 13.36 -11.64 9.03
CA LYS A 20 14.47 -10.82 9.55
C LYS A 20 13.99 -9.62 10.34
N THR A 21 12.94 -8.95 9.87
CA THR A 21 12.38 -7.75 10.51
C THR A 21 10.87 -7.93 10.69
N PRO A 22 10.41 -8.36 11.88
CA PRO A 22 9.00 -8.63 12.11
C PRO A 22 8.16 -7.34 12.27
N TRP A 23 8.81 -6.18 12.35
CA TRP A 23 8.18 -4.85 12.33
C TRP A 23 7.98 -4.39 10.89
N PHE A 24 6.90 -4.88 10.31
CA PHE A 24 6.59 -4.76 8.89
C PHE A 24 5.16 -4.23 8.72
N LEU A 25 4.98 -3.18 7.92
CA LEU A 25 3.67 -2.66 7.54
C LEU A 25 3.56 -2.53 6.03
N GLU A 26 2.59 -3.24 5.45
CA GLU A 26 2.24 -3.14 4.03
C GLU A 26 1.31 -1.95 3.79
N GLU A 27 1.63 -1.19 2.75
CA GLU A 27 0.86 -0.05 2.29
C GLU A 27 0.61 -0.15 0.79
N PRO A 28 -0.40 0.56 0.24
CA PRO A 28 -0.68 0.53 -1.20
C PRO A 28 0.51 0.90 -2.11
N SER A 29 1.47 1.67 -1.61
CA SER A 29 2.64 2.13 -2.37
C SER A 29 3.90 1.30 -2.13
N GLY A 30 3.94 0.44 -1.11
CA GLY A 30 5.16 -0.24 -0.68
C GLY A 30 5.12 -0.73 0.76
N TYR A 31 6.29 -0.87 1.39
CA TYR A 31 6.40 -1.34 2.78
C TYR A 31 7.19 -0.39 3.63
N ALA A 32 6.68 -0.16 4.84
CA ALA A 32 7.44 0.43 5.92
C ALA A 32 8.06 -0.67 6.78
N LEU A 33 9.36 -0.56 7.04
CA LEU A 33 10.14 -1.50 7.82
C LEU A 33 10.82 -0.77 8.98
N ASN A 34 10.82 -1.38 10.16
CA ASN A 34 11.77 -1.03 11.21
C ASN A 34 12.93 -2.03 11.16
N LEU A 35 14.13 -1.53 10.85
CA LEU A 35 15.27 -2.36 10.50
C LEU A 35 15.87 -3.12 11.70
N GLY A 36 15.58 -2.73 12.95
CA GLY A 36 16.12 -3.43 14.13
C GLY A 36 17.64 -3.63 14.05
N ILE A 37 18.09 -4.89 14.03
CA ILE A 37 19.50 -5.32 14.02
C ILE A 37 20.05 -5.51 12.57
N THR A 38 19.28 -5.18 11.54
CA THR A 38 19.68 -5.41 10.14
C THR A 38 20.98 -4.68 9.79
N THR A 39 21.93 -5.40 9.21
CA THR A 39 23.26 -4.90 8.82
C THR A 39 23.21 -4.13 7.50
N LYS A 40 24.26 -3.34 7.22
CA LYS A 40 24.35 -2.57 5.98
C LYS A 40 24.51 -3.48 4.76
N GLU A 41 25.25 -4.57 4.90
CA GLU A 41 25.50 -5.57 3.87
C GLU A 41 24.21 -6.27 3.45
N GLU A 42 23.35 -6.59 4.41
CA GLU A 42 22.01 -7.14 4.15
C GLU A 42 21.15 -6.16 3.36
N LEU A 43 21.14 -4.88 3.73
CA LEU A 43 20.36 -3.85 3.01
C LEU A 43 20.84 -3.64 1.57
N VAL A 44 22.15 -3.74 1.33
CA VAL A 44 22.72 -3.73 -0.03
C VAL A 44 22.25 -4.94 -0.82
N THR A 45 22.22 -6.12 -0.17
CA THR A 45 21.74 -7.36 -0.78
C THR A 45 20.25 -7.26 -1.13
N TRP A 46 19.43 -6.72 -0.22
CA TRP A 46 18.01 -6.46 -0.45
C TRP A 46 17.79 -5.49 -1.62
N GLY A 47 18.51 -4.37 -1.65
CA GLY A 47 18.42 -3.40 -2.74
C GLY A 47 18.75 -4.00 -4.11
N ARG A 48 19.71 -4.94 -4.18
CA ARG A 48 20.05 -5.68 -5.41
C ARG A 48 18.97 -6.69 -5.80
N ASN A 49 18.45 -7.45 -4.82
CA ASN A 49 17.52 -8.55 -5.08
C ASN A 49 16.09 -8.09 -5.40
N PHE A 50 15.69 -6.94 -4.86
CA PHE A 50 14.32 -6.43 -5.05
C PHE A 50 14.14 -5.66 -6.34
N ASN A 51 15.21 -5.21 -6.99
CA ASN A 51 15.16 -4.35 -8.18
C ASN A 51 14.17 -3.17 -8.00
N SER A 52 14.20 -2.57 -6.81
CA SER A 52 13.17 -1.68 -6.29
C SER A 52 13.82 -0.48 -5.57
N CYS A 53 13.04 0.55 -5.23
CA CYS A 53 13.54 1.73 -4.52
C CYS A 53 13.50 1.46 -3.01
N LEU A 54 14.66 1.21 -2.41
CA LEU A 54 14.83 1.03 -0.98
C LEU A 54 15.44 2.31 -0.37
N VAL A 55 14.70 2.97 0.50
CA VAL A 55 15.16 4.19 1.17
C VAL A 55 15.28 3.96 2.66
N ILE A 56 16.40 4.36 3.25
CA ILE A 56 16.68 4.26 4.68
C ILE A 56 16.74 5.66 5.29
N ALA A 57 16.04 5.88 6.40
CA ALA A 57 16.02 7.15 7.12
C ALA A 57 15.75 6.99 8.62
N ASP A 58 15.77 8.12 9.35
CA ASP A 58 15.51 8.16 10.80
C ASP A 58 14.07 7.85 11.20
N ASN A 59 13.12 8.03 10.28
CA ASN A 59 11.71 7.70 10.48
C ASN A 59 11.03 7.32 9.15
N THR A 60 9.86 6.67 9.25
CA THR A 60 9.04 6.21 8.12
C THR A 60 8.60 7.35 7.22
N LEU A 61 8.23 8.48 7.81
CA LEU A 61 7.83 9.70 7.11
C LEU A 61 8.87 10.12 6.06
N ILE A 62 10.13 10.27 6.47
CA ILE A 62 11.22 10.71 5.59
C ILE A 62 11.55 9.62 4.57
N ALA A 63 11.65 8.37 5.02
CA ALA A 63 11.97 7.25 4.13
C ALA A 63 10.95 7.13 2.99
N LYS A 64 9.65 7.18 3.33
CA LYS A 64 8.55 7.11 2.36
C LYS A 64 8.51 8.30 1.42
N ALA A 65 8.61 9.53 1.92
CA ALA A 65 8.57 10.73 1.09
C ALA A 65 9.70 10.73 0.04
N ILE A 66 10.92 10.36 0.46
CA ILE A 66 12.06 10.27 -0.43
C ILE A 66 11.90 9.09 -1.40
N ALA A 67 11.36 7.96 -0.98
CA ALA A 67 11.11 6.81 -1.85
C ALA A 67 10.15 7.17 -2.97
N LEU A 68 9.01 7.77 -2.62
CA LEU A 68 8.00 8.26 -3.57
C LEU A 68 8.58 9.31 -4.54
N TYR A 69 9.45 10.20 -4.06
CA TYR A 69 10.09 11.19 -4.91
C TYR A 69 11.12 10.58 -5.86
N LYS A 70 11.95 9.65 -5.38
CA LYS A 70 12.99 9.01 -6.21
C LYS A 70 12.39 8.08 -7.27
N ASN A 71 11.37 7.32 -6.89
CA ASN A 71 10.62 6.39 -7.75
C ASN A 71 11.48 5.64 -8.77
N ARG A 72 12.64 5.14 -8.34
CA ARG A 72 13.59 4.44 -9.20
C ARG A 72 14.33 3.37 -8.42
N PRO A 73 14.70 2.24 -9.05
CA PRO A 73 15.47 1.20 -8.38
C PRO A 73 16.77 1.74 -7.80
N GLY A 74 17.09 1.32 -6.58
CA GLY A 74 18.33 1.70 -5.91
C GLY A 74 18.20 1.76 -4.39
N LEU A 75 19.36 1.83 -3.73
CA LEU A 75 19.48 2.01 -2.28
C LEU A 75 19.81 3.48 -1.98
N PHE A 76 18.94 4.16 -1.25
CA PHE A 76 19.12 5.56 -0.86
C PHE A 76 19.21 5.68 0.65
N TRP A 77 20.35 6.16 1.15
CA TRP A 77 20.56 6.39 2.57
C TRP A 77 20.42 7.87 2.89
N VAL A 78 19.43 8.22 3.70
CA VAL A 78 19.16 9.59 4.13
C VAL A 78 19.66 9.76 5.57
N ARG A 79 20.79 10.46 5.73
CA ARG A 79 21.38 10.78 7.05
C ARG A 79 20.95 12.14 7.59
N ASP A 80 20.58 13.05 6.69
CA ASP A 80 20.20 14.42 7.02
C ASP A 80 18.83 14.75 6.41
N LYS A 81 18.05 15.52 7.15
CA LYS A 81 16.70 15.97 6.80
C LYS A 81 16.72 17.06 5.72
N GLU A 82 17.87 17.64 5.39
CA GLU A 82 18.02 18.60 4.28
C GLU A 82 17.45 18.08 2.95
N ALA A 83 17.70 16.80 2.62
CA ALA A 83 17.14 16.19 1.41
C ALA A 83 15.60 16.14 1.43
N PHE A 84 15.01 15.91 2.61
CA PHE A 84 13.57 15.90 2.82
C PHE A 84 12.96 17.30 2.69
N TYR A 85 13.60 18.34 3.24
CA TYR A 85 13.09 19.71 3.16
C TYR A 85 13.10 20.29 1.74
N LYS A 86 13.97 19.78 0.86
CA LYS A 86 14.03 20.18 -0.55
C LYS A 86 12.95 19.53 -1.41
N LEU A 87 12.23 18.52 -0.89
CA LEU A 87 11.17 17.88 -1.64
C LEU A 87 10.01 18.85 -1.92
N PRO A 88 9.33 18.71 -3.06
CA PRO A 88 8.08 19.42 -3.32
C PRO A 88 7.01 19.07 -2.27
N VAL A 89 6.13 20.04 -1.97
CA VAL A 89 5.17 19.92 -0.86
C VAL A 89 4.19 18.75 -1.00
N ASN A 90 3.86 18.34 -2.24
CA ASN A 90 2.97 17.22 -2.52
C ASN A 90 3.54 15.85 -2.10
N PHE A 91 4.83 15.76 -1.76
CA PHE A 91 5.44 14.55 -1.20
C PHE A 91 5.38 14.50 0.34
N LEU A 92 4.78 15.49 0.99
CA LEU A 92 4.55 15.47 2.44
C LEU A 92 3.40 14.50 2.80
N TRP A 93 3.74 13.23 2.92
CA TRP A 93 2.88 12.23 3.55
C TRP A 93 2.82 12.45 5.07
N PRO A 94 1.78 12.03 5.82
CA PRO A 94 0.47 11.51 5.46
C PRO A 94 -0.59 12.58 5.18
N ILE A 95 -0.21 13.82 4.84
CA ILE A 95 -1.19 14.90 4.67
C ILE A 95 -2.01 14.70 3.38
N PRO A 96 -3.35 14.88 3.43
CA PRO A 96 -4.21 14.77 2.26
C PRO A 96 -3.78 15.67 1.10
N GLU A 97 -3.79 15.15 -0.12
CA GLU A 97 -3.35 15.85 -1.34
C GLU A 97 -4.05 17.19 -1.56
N LYS A 98 -5.34 17.28 -1.21
CA LYS A 98 -6.12 18.53 -1.31
C LYS A 98 -5.51 19.66 -0.48
N ILE A 99 -5.04 19.35 0.73
CA ILE A 99 -4.39 20.32 1.63
C ILE A 99 -3.02 20.70 1.07
N LEU A 100 -2.25 19.73 0.57
CA LEU A 100 -0.94 19.99 -0.04
C LEU A 100 -1.04 20.87 -1.30
N THR A 101 -2.09 20.66 -2.11
CA THR A 101 -2.40 21.48 -3.28
C THR A 101 -2.70 22.93 -2.87
N GLU A 102 -3.46 23.12 -1.80
CA GLU A 102 -3.77 24.45 -1.25
C GLU A 102 -2.51 25.17 -0.73
N PHE A 103 -1.62 24.46 -0.03
CA PHE A 103 -0.33 25.02 0.37
C PHE A 103 0.53 25.40 -0.84
N TYR A 104 0.57 24.56 -1.87
CA TYR A 104 1.31 24.85 -3.09
C TYR A 104 0.77 26.11 -3.80
N GLN A 105 -0.55 26.27 -3.85
CA GLN A 105 -1.22 27.43 -4.45
C GLN A 105 -0.98 28.71 -3.66
N THR A 106 -0.83 28.63 -2.33
CA THR A 106 -0.53 29.78 -1.47
C THR A 106 0.96 30.15 -1.41
N GLY A 107 1.81 29.47 -2.18
CA GLY A 107 3.23 29.82 -2.35
C GLY A 107 4.22 28.89 -1.66
N PHE A 108 3.76 27.94 -0.85
CA PHE A 108 4.63 26.95 -0.20
C PHE A 108 4.97 25.81 -1.16
N LYS A 109 6.09 25.94 -1.88
CA LYS A 109 6.48 25.00 -2.94
C LYS A 109 7.18 23.74 -2.43
N THR A 110 7.89 23.83 -1.31
CA THR A 110 8.69 22.73 -0.74
C THR A 110 8.26 22.38 0.68
N ILE A 111 8.56 21.17 1.14
CA ILE A 111 8.31 20.77 2.53
C ILE A 111 9.01 21.73 3.50
N GLY A 112 10.23 22.16 3.17
CA GLY A 112 10.97 23.13 3.97
C GLY A 112 10.26 24.48 4.11
N SER A 113 9.58 24.95 3.05
CA SER A 113 8.84 26.23 3.10
C SER A 113 7.68 26.21 4.10
N LEU A 114 7.01 25.07 4.30
CA LEU A 114 5.93 24.93 5.28
C LEU A 114 6.37 25.16 6.73
N LYS A 115 7.67 25.04 7.02
CA LYS A 115 8.21 25.30 8.36
C LYS A 115 8.00 26.74 8.82
N GLN A 116 7.79 27.67 7.88
CA GLN A 116 7.56 29.08 8.18
C GLN A 116 6.18 29.34 8.80
N ILE A 117 5.23 28.39 8.64
CA ILE A 117 3.87 28.55 9.17
C ILE A 117 3.87 28.28 10.69
N PRO A 118 3.34 29.20 11.52
CA PRO A 118 3.19 29.00 12.96
C PRO A 118 2.24 27.84 13.29
N LEU A 119 2.44 27.22 14.46
CA LEU A 119 1.62 26.09 14.91
C LEU A 119 0.16 26.53 15.10
N GLU A 120 -0.03 27.69 15.71
CA GLU A 120 -1.34 28.28 16.02
C GLU A 120 -2.15 28.51 14.75
N SER A 121 -1.51 29.01 13.69
CA SER A 121 -2.14 29.23 12.38
C SER A 121 -2.57 27.91 11.72
N LEU A 122 -1.74 26.87 11.80
CA LEU A 122 -2.07 25.54 11.28
C LEU A 122 -3.21 24.89 12.08
N LYS A 123 -3.15 24.96 13.41
CA LYS A 123 -4.20 24.45 14.30
C LYS A 123 -5.54 25.14 14.07
N LEU A 124 -5.54 26.48 13.98
CA LEU A 124 -6.76 27.25 13.76
C LEU A 124 -7.45 26.86 12.45
N ARG A 125 -6.68 26.60 11.39
CA ARG A 125 -7.22 26.30 10.06
C ARG A 125 -7.58 24.83 9.85
N LEU A 126 -6.76 23.91 10.36
CA LEU A 126 -6.83 22.48 10.02
C LEU A 126 -7.06 21.57 11.24
N GLY A 127 -7.20 22.12 12.45
CA GLY A 127 -7.35 21.37 13.68
C GLY A 127 -6.16 20.45 13.96
N GLU A 128 -6.45 19.20 14.34
CA GLU A 128 -5.45 18.16 14.63
C GLU A 128 -4.53 17.87 13.42
N ILE A 129 -5.06 17.92 12.20
CA ILE A 129 -4.26 17.75 10.98
C ILE A 129 -3.22 18.88 10.88
N GLY A 130 -3.57 20.10 11.30
CA GLY A 130 -2.65 21.24 11.33
C GLY A 130 -1.48 21.02 12.28
N GLU A 131 -1.76 20.52 13.48
CA GLU A 131 -0.72 20.13 14.45
C GLU A 131 0.21 19.06 13.89
N ARG A 132 -0.36 17.99 13.32
CA ARG A 132 0.41 16.94 12.68
C ARG A 132 1.26 17.48 11.52
N THR A 133 0.68 18.33 10.68
CA THR A 133 1.40 18.98 9.56
C THR A 133 2.60 19.79 10.05
N TYR A 134 2.44 20.53 11.16
CA TYR A 134 3.52 21.30 11.77
C TYR A 134 4.71 20.43 12.18
N HIS A 135 4.44 19.24 12.73
CA HIS A 135 5.47 18.27 13.10
C HIS A 135 6.09 17.58 11.87
N TYR A 136 5.26 17.16 10.90
CA TYR A 136 5.72 16.45 9.71
C TYR A 136 6.60 17.31 8.81
N CYS A 137 6.28 18.60 8.59
CA CYS A 137 7.15 19.48 7.79
C CYS A 137 8.51 19.74 8.44
N ARG A 138 8.64 19.45 9.74
CA ARG A 138 9.91 19.46 10.50
C ARG A 138 10.58 18.09 10.54
N GLY A 139 10.05 17.09 9.85
CA GLY A 139 10.58 15.73 9.78
C GLY A 139 10.47 14.99 11.13
N ARG A 140 9.42 15.28 11.90
CA ARG A 140 9.09 14.59 13.16
C ARG A 140 7.86 13.73 12.93
N SER A 141 7.95 12.44 13.23
CA SER A 141 6.84 11.50 13.20
C SER A 141 7.02 10.53 14.36
N ASP A 142 5.93 10.27 15.05
CA ASP A 142 5.76 9.34 16.16
C ASP A 142 5.14 8.01 15.69
N GLN A 143 5.06 7.78 14.38
CA GLN A 143 4.48 6.57 13.83
C GLN A 143 5.27 5.34 14.28
N ILE A 144 4.57 4.42 14.93
CA ILE A 144 5.08 3.11 15.33
C ILE A 144 4.63 2.09 14.29
N ILE A 145 5.55 1.25 13.83
CA ILE A 145 5.20 0.08 13.01
C ILE A 145 4.84 -1.06 13.98
N PRO A 146 3.58 -1.52 13.98
CA PRO A 146 3.15 -2.57 14.90
C PRO A 146 3.83 -3.91 14.58
N LEU A 147 3.97 -4.75 15.61
CA LEU A 147 4.40 -6.13 15.45
C LEU A 147 3.17 -6.98 15.09
N THR A 148 2.81 -7.02 13.80
CA THR A 148 1.70 -7.82 13.29
C THR A 148 2.22 -8.82 12.27
N VAL A 149 1.90 -10.10 12.44
CA VAL A 149 2.17 -11.13 11.41
C VAL A 149 1.17 -10.90 10.27
N PRO A 150 1.61 -10.50 9.06
CA PRO A 150 0.69 -10.19 7.97
C PRO A 150 0.27 -11.44 7.17
N PHE A 151 0.55 -12.63 7.70
CA PHE A 151 0.24 -13.88 7.03
C PHE A 151 -0.07 -15.03 8.00
N PHE A 152 -0.75 -16.03 7.48
CA PHE A 152 -0.96 -17.31 8.12
C PHE A 152 -0.13 -18.37 7.40
N GLU A 153 0.61 -19.17 8.17
CA GLU A 153 1.39 -20.30 7.65
C GLU A 153 0.67 -21.61 7.95
N LYS A 154 0.50 -22.45 6.92
CA LYS A 154 -0.09 -23.78 7.05
C LYS A 154 0.83 -24.84 6.44
N HIS A 155 1.30 -25.75 7.29
CA HIS A 155 2.08 -26.90 6.86
C HIS A 155 1.15 -28.08 6.53
N LEU A 156 1.20 -28.55 5.28
CA LEU A 156 0.46 -29.72 4.83
C LEU A 156 1.43 -30.90 4.69
N LYS A 157 1.27 -31.91 5.55
CA LYS A 157 1.99 -33.20 5.47
C LYS A 157 1.22 -34.26 4.66
N GLN A 158 0.05 -33.90 4.13
CA GLN A 158 -0.82 -34.80 3.39
C GLN A 158 -0.26 -35.06 1.99
N LYS A 159 -0.05 -36.35 1.66
CA LYS A 159 0.38 -36.80 0.32
C LYS A 159 -0.81 -36.97 -0.62
N ASP A 160 -2.03 -37.04 -0.13
CA ASP A 160 -3.20 -37.13 -0.98
C ASP A 160 -3.64 -35.72 -1.46
N TRP A 161 -3.33 -35.36 -2.71
CA TRP A 161 -3.57 -34.00 -3.21
C TRP A 161 -5.04 -33.53 -3.17
N PRO A 162 -6.07 -34.37 -3.40
CA PRO A 162 -7.47 -33.96 -3.22
C PRO A 162 -7.80 -33.63 -1.77
N LYS A 163 -7.28 -34.37 -0.79
CA LYS A 163 -7.44 -34.03 0.63
C LYS A 163 -6.69 -32.75 1.00
N ALA A 164 -5.49 -32.56 0.45
CA ALA A 164 -4.73 -31.33 0.64
C ALA A 164 -5.47 -30.10 0.06
N LEU A 165 -6.11 -30.25 -1.10
CA LEU A 165 -6.93 -29.22 -1.74
C LEU A 165 -8.08 -28.77 -0.83
N LEU A 166 -8.83 -29.73 -0.27
CA LEU A 166 -9.96 -29.43 0.61
C LEU A 166 -9.51 -28.69 1.88
N LEU A 167 -8.47 -29.22 2.55
CA LEU A 167 -7.90 -28.58 3.74
C LEU A 167 -7.36 -27.17 3.47
N LEU A 168 -6.77 -26.95 2.30
CA LEU A 168 -6.25 -25.64 1.92
C LEU A 168 -7.42 -24.67 1.68
N TYR A 169 -8.42 -25.10 0.91
CA TYR A 169 -9.59 -24.29 0.56
C TYR A 169 -10.37 -23.83 1.79
N GLU A 170 -10.60 -24.72 2.76
CA GLU A 170 -11.30 -24.39 4.02
C GLU A 170 -10.57 -23.36 4.90
N SER A 171 -9.25 -23.22 4.73
CA SER A 171 -8.45 -22.27 5.51
C SER A 171 -8.18 -20.93 4.84
N LEU A 172 -8.64 -20.73 3.60
CA LEU A 172 -8.35 -19.51 2.87
C LEU A 172 -9.29 -18.36 3.30
N PRO A 173 -8.75 -17.20 3.72
CA PRO A 173 -9.54 -15.99 3.87
C PRO A 173 -10.04 -15.53 2.49
N SER A 174 -11.14 -14.79 2.49
CA SER A 174 -11.75 -14.23 1.27
C SER A 174 -10.85 -13.23 0.54
N THR A 175 -9.82 -12.68 1.20
CA THR A 175 -8.95 -11.63 0.66
C THR A 175 -7.46 -11.90 0.91
N ALA A 176 -6.93 -12.99 0.35
CA ALA A 176 -5.52 -13.35 0.53
C ALA A 176 -4.79 -13.54 -0.80
N ASN A 177 -3.48 -13.25 -0.81
CA ASN A 177 -2.57 -13.84 -1.79
C ASN A 177 -2.00 -15.14 -1.21
N LEU A 178 -1.73 -16.12 -2.06
CA LEU A 178 -1.29 -17.44 -1.63
C LEU A 178 0.05 -17.81 -2.26
N TRP A 179 1.03 -18.15 -1.43
CA TRP A 179 2.29 -18.74 -1.87
C TRP A 179 2.37 -20.18 -1.38
N ILE A 180 2.51 -21.13 -2.30
CA ILE A 180 2.64 -22.54 -1.97
C ILE A 180 4.03 -23.00 -2.40
N SER A 181 4.79 -23.56 -1.46
CA SER A 181 6.12 -24.09 -1.71
C SER A 181 6.23 -25.56 -1.33
N SER A 182 6.93 -26.33 -2.17
CA SER A 182 7.55 -27.61 -1.83
C SER A 182 9.06 -27.40 -1.65
N LEU A 183 9.81 -28.48 -1.45
CA LEU A 183 11.28 -28.43 -1.35
C LEU A 183 11.95 -27.99 -2.66
N GLU A 184 11.33 -28.24 -3.81
CA GLU A 184 11.94 -28.04 -5.13
C GLU A 184 11.32 -26.90 -5.93
N LYS A 185 10.05 -26.57 -5.65
CA LYS A 185 9.25 -25.66 -6.47
C LYS A 185 8.37 -24.79 -5.60
N SER A 186 8.12 -23.56 -6.04
CA SER A 186 7.16 -22.67 -5.40
C SER A 186 6.27 -21.99 -6.45
N ILE A 187 5.02 -21.71 -6.08
CA ILE A 187 4.03 -21.08 -6.95
C ILE A 187 3.29 -20.01 -6.15
N GLU A 188 3.21 -18.81 -6.71
CA GLU A 188 2.41 -17.70 -6.20
C GLU A 188 1.07 -17.61 -6.95
N ILE A 189 -0.01 -17.44 -6.20
CA ILE A 189 -1.37 -17.23 -6.69
C ILE A 189 -1.88 -15.91 -6.11
N LYS A 190 -2.23 -14.99 -7.02
CA LYS A 190 -2.82 -13.70 -6.65
C LYS A 190 -4.28 -13.86 -6.20
N GLN A 191 -4.73 -12.99 -5.30
CA GLN A 191 -6.06 -12.96 -4.70
C GLN A 191 -7.19 -13.13 -5.73
N ASN A 192 -7.12 -12.42 -6.85
CA ASN A 192 -8.15 -12.45 -7.90
C ASN A 192 -8.16 -13.74 -8.75
N LYS A 193 -7.23 -14.67 -8.52
CA LYS A 193 -7.10 -15.93 -9.25
C LYS A 193 -7.30 -17.16 -8.37
N ILE A 194 -7.56 -16.98 -7.08
CA ILE A 194 -7.78 -18.08 -6.15
C ILE A 194 -9.16 -18.68 -6.42
N GLY A 195 -9.15 -19.94 -6.86
CA GLY A 195 -10.33 -20.76 -7.07
C GLY A 195 -9.95 -22.23 -7.08
N ILE A 196 -10.93 -23.12 -6.87
CA ILE A 196 -10.70 -24.58 -6.72
C ILE A 196 -9.85 -25.14 -7.87
N LYS A 197 -10.16 -24.81 -9.13
CA LYS A 197 -9.41 -25.27 -10.30
C LYS A 197 -7.96 -24.76 -10.33
N THR A 198 -7.73 -23.51 -9.92
CA THR A 198 -6.38 -22.93 -9.85
C THR A 198 -5.55 -23.63 -8.78
N LEU A 199 -6.14 -23.86 -7.60
CA LEU A 199 -5.49 -24.56 -6.50
C LEU A 199 -5.18 -26.02 -6.87
N GLU A 200 -6.13 -26.72 -7.49
CA GLU A 200 -5.94 -28.07 -7.99
C GLU A 200 -4.76 -28.15 -8.98
N ARG A 201 -4.73 -27.26 -9.98
CA ARG A 201 -3.63 -27.20 -10.95
C ARG A 201 -2.29 -26.91 -10.26
N THR A 202 -2.29 -26.01 -9.29
CA THR A 202 -1.08 -25.64 -8.54
C THR A 202 -0.54 -26.82 -7.76
N LEU A 203 -1.41 -27.50 -7.00
CA LEU A 203 -1.06 -28.73 -6.30
C LEU A 203 -0.50 -29.76 -7.29
N LYS A 204 -1.24 -30.11 -8.35
CA LYS A 204 -0.74 -31.05 -9.37
C LYS A 204 0.62 -30.68 -9.95
N THR A 205 0.93 -29.39 -10.08
CA THR A 205 2.23 -28.91 -10.58
C THR A 205 3.37 -29.09 -9.57
N LEU A 206 3.07 -28.96 -8.27
CA LEU A 206 4.01 -29.18 -7.17
C LEU A 206 4.17 -30.67 -6.81
N TRP A 207 3.32 -31.54 -7.35
CA TRP A 207 3.37 -32.98 -7.13
C TRP A 207 4.58 -33.63 -7.82
N PRO A 208 5.23 -34.64 -7.21
CA PRO A 208 5.03 -35.12 -5.84
C PRO A 208 5.71 -34.23 -4.79
N TRP A 209 5.08 -34.05 -3.63
CA TRP A 209 5.69 -33.37 -2.48
C TRP A 209 5.71 -34.26 -1.24
N GLN A 210 6.72 -34.06 -0.39
CA GLN A 210 6.77 -34.65 0.95
C GLN A 210 6.09 -33.73 1.98
N SER A 211 6.27 -32.42 1.82
CA SER A 211 5.67 -31.37 2.63
C SER A 211 5.35 -30.17 1.76
N LEU A 212 4.18 -29.55 1.96
CA LEU A 212 3.86 -28.24 1.41
C LEU A 212 3.74 -27.22 2.52
N ILE A 213 4.23 -26.02 2.25
CA ILE A 213 4.02 -24.84 3.07
C ILE A 213 3.14 -23.90 2.26
N ALA A 214 1.99 -23.54 2.83
CA ALA A 214 1.09 -22.55 2.27
C ALA A 214 1.17 -21.29 3.14
N ILE A 215 1.63 -20.18 2.55
CA ILE A 215 1.62 -18.87 3.18
C ILE A 215 0.48 -18.07 2.58
N ILE A 216 -0.46 -17.71 3.45
CA ILE A 216 -1.65 -16.93 3.14
C ILE A 216 -1.38 -15.52 3.61
N TRP A 217 -1.14 -14.60 2.69
CA TRP A 217 -0.78 -13.22 3.00
C TRP A 217 -2.00 -12.32 2.91
N ASP A 218 -2.38 -11.73 4.03
CA ASP A 218 -3.46 -10.74 4.07
C ASP A 218 -2.99 -9.52 3.29
N SER A 219 -3.69 -9.22 2.20
CA SER A 219 -3.34 -8.10 1.34
C SER A 219 -4.42 -7.04 1.45
N PRO A 220 -4.06 -5.75 1.58
CA PRO A 220 -5.07 -4.69 1.51
C PRO A 220 -5.84 -4.86 0.21
N LEU A 221 -7.15 -4.64 0.27
CA LEU A 221 -7.99 -4.69 -0.93
C LEU A 221 -7.29 -3.91 -2.03
N PRO A 222 -7.05 -4.51 -3.21
CA PRO A 222 -6.42 -3.80 -4.30
C PRO A 222 -7.18 -2.48 -4.47
N SER A 223 -6.47 -1.35 -4.42
CA SER A 223 -7.11 -0.05 -4.57
C SER A 223 -7.98 -0.15 -5.80
N GLN A 224 -9.30 -0.07 -5.65
CA GLN A 224 -10.20 -0.09 -6.78
C GLN A 224 -9.97 1.23 -7.52
N LYS A 225 -8.94 1.25 -8.37
CA LYS A 225 -8.62 2.39 -9.24
C LYS A 225 -9.77 2.68 -10.20
N SER A 226 -10.76 1.79 -10.27
CA SER A 226 -12.06 2.01 -10.88
C SER A 226 -13.17 1.22 -10.15
N LEU A 227 -13.63 1.71 -8.98
CA LEU A 227 -14.99 1.37 -8.49
C LEU A 227 -16.10 1.90 -9.44
N PHE A 228 -15.71 2.69 -10.43
CA PHE A 228 -16.55 3.26 -11.47
C PHE A 228 -16.27 2.69 -12.87
N ASP A 229 -15.62 1.52 -12.98
CA ASP A 229 -15.80 0.70 -14.17
C ASP A 229 -17.12 -0.06 -14.00
N PHE A 230 -18.21 0.57 -14.43
CA PHE A 230 -19.52 -0.06 -14.52
C PHE A 230 -19.54 -1.05 -15.70
N SER A 231 -18.76 -2.12 -15.64
CA SER A 231 -19.14 -3.37 -16.31
C SER A 231 -20.04 -4.13 -15.34
N LEU A 232 -21.30 -3.71 -15.28
CA LEU A 232 -22.30 -4.28 -14.38
C LEU A 232 -22.57 -5.76 -14.76
N PRO A 233 -22.48 -6.71 -13.81
CA PRO A 233 -22.97 -8.07 -14.01
C PRO A 233 -24.51 -8.07 -14.14
N ASN A 234 -25.05 -9.06 -14.86
CA ASN A 234 -26.49 -9.32 -15.08
C ASN A 234 -27.38 -9.22 -13.83
N VAL A 235 -26.78 -9.33 -12.62
CA VAL A 235 -27.44 -9.12 -11.32
C VAL A 235 -28.13 -7.75 -11.21
N LEU A 236 -27.60 -6.69 -11.85
CA LEU A 236 -28.21 -5.36 -11.78
C LEU A 236 -29.34 -5.19 -12.80
N GLU A 237 -29.32 -5.94 -13.91
CA GLU A 237 -30.45 -6.02 -14.84
C GLU A 237 -31.61 -6.79 -14.20
N ASP A 238 -31.33 -7.93 -13.54
CA ASP A 238 -32.33 -8.69 -12.78
C ASP A 238 -32.98 -7.84 -11.66
N LEU A 239 -32.22 -6.94 -11.03
CA LEU A 239 -32.71 -6.01 -10.00
C LEU A 239 -33.54 -4.85 -10.57
N VAL A 240 -33.23 -4.38 -11.78
CA VAL A 240 -33.98 -3.33 -12.47
C VAL A 240 -35.27 -3.88 -13.10
N GLU A 241 -35.27 -5.13 -13.55
CA GLU A 241 -36.48 -5.82 -14.02
C GLU A 241 -37.45 -6.16 -12.88
N THR A 242 -36.93 -6.47 -11.69
CA THR A 242 -37.77 -6.78 -10.51
C THR A 242 -38.30 -5.54 -9.80
N GLU A 243 -37.62 -4.39 -9.89
CA GLU A 243 -38.10 -3.12 -9.33
C GLU A 243 -38.52 -2.11 -10.40
N THR A 244 -39.83 -2.07 -10.68
CA THR A 244 -40.48 -1.20 -11.69
C THR A 244 -40.32 0.33 -11.46
N ASN A 245 -39.61 0.75 -10.40
CA ASN A 245 -39.46 2.16 -10.02
C ASN A 245 -38.00 2.67 -9.95
N LEU A 246 -37.00 1.88 -10.35
CA LEU A 246 -35.61 2.35 -10.40
C LEU A 246 -35.34 3.20 -11.66
N LYS A 247 -35.35 4.53 -11.51
CA LYS A 247 -34.82 5.46 -12.52
C LYS A 247 -33.33 5.66 -12.30
N ILE A 248 -32.49 5.26 -13.25
CA ILE A 248 -31.07 5.60 -13.27
C ILE A 248 -30.95 7.12 -13.48
N GLY A 249 -30.61 7.84 -12.41
CA GLY A 249 -30.32 9.27 -12.46
C GLY A 249 -28.88 9.51 -12.92
N PHE A 250 -28.69 10.00 -14.15
CA PHE A 250 -27.48 10.76 -14.49
C PHE A 250 -27.58 12.14 -13.84
N THR A 251 -27.28 12.24 -12.56
CA THR A 251 -27.25 13.52 -11.83
C THR A 251 -25.85 14.13 -11.92
N ILE A 252 -25.71 15.18 -12.72
CA ILE A 252 -24.53 16.05 -12.70
C ILE A 252 -24.34 16.54 -11.25
N SER A 253 -23.12 16.44 -10.72
CA SER A 253 -22.87 16.77 -9.33
C SER A 253 -23.22 18.24 -9.03
N ARG A 254 -23.74 18.52 -7.83
CA ARG A 254 -23.97 19.89 -7.33
C ARG A 254 -22.70 20.76 -7.40
N ARG A 255 -21.53 20.11 -7.40
CA ARG A 255 -20.21 20.75 -7.51
C ARG A 255 -19.90 21.21 -8.94
N GLU A 256 -20.29 20.43 -9.96
CA GLU A 256 -20.26 20.84 -11.38
C GLU A 256 -21.26 21.97 -11.64
N GLN A 257 -22.49 21.86 -11.11
CA GLN A 257 -23.52 22.89 -11.28
C GLN A 257 -23.07 24.25 -10.71
N VAL A 258 -22.43 24.25 -9.53
CA VAL A 258 -21.85 25.47 -8.93
C VAL A 258 -20.65 26.00 -9.72
N ARG A 259 -19.85 25.12 -10.34
CA ARG A 259 -18.72 25.52 -11.21
C ARG A 259 -19.17 26.20 -12.50
N CYS A 260 -20.25 25.69 -13.11
CA CYS A 260 -20.84 26.26 -14.32
C CYS A 260 -21.62 27.55 -14.05
N ALA A 261 -22.27 27.66 -12.88
CA ALA A 261 -23.03 28.85 -12.49
C ALA A 261 -22.13 30.05 -12.15
N ASN A 262 -20.92 29.83 -11.64
CA ASN A 262 -19.99 30.91 -11.24
C ASN A 262 -19.10 31.45 -12.38
N PHE A 263 -19.30 30.98 -13.62
CA PHE A 263 -18.52 31.42 -14.79
C PHE A 263 -19.25 32.47 -15.67
N LEU A 264 -20.46 32.88 -15.27
CA LEU A 264 -21.27 33.86 -15.99
C LEU A 264 -21.58 35.03 -15.03
N TRP A 265 -21.09 36.22 -15.36
CA TRP A 265 -21.33 37.55 -14.73
C TRP A 265 -20.54 37.81 -13.42
N GLY A 266 -19.62 38.77 -13.27
CA GLY A 266 -19.33 40.00 -14.00
C GLY A 266 -19.92 41.24 -13.30
N PHE A 267 -19.06 42.04 -12.64
CA PHE A 267 -19.24 43.47 -12.26
C PHE A 267 -20.49 43.93 -11.49
N LYS A 268 -20.32 44.27 -10.21
CA LYS A 268 -20.28 45.65 -9.67
C LYS A 268 -19.91 45.62 -8.18
#